data_AF-A0A7U9SK89-F1
#
_entry.id   AF-A0A7U9SK89-F1
#
_cell.length_a   1.000
_cell.length_b   1.000
_cell.length_c   1.000
_cell.angle_alpha   90.00
_cell.angle_beta   90.00
_cell.angle_gamma   90.00
#
_symmetry.space_group_name_H-M   'P 1'
#
loop_
_entity.id
_entity.type
_entity.pdbx_description
1 polymer ?
#
loop_
_entity_poly.entity_id
_entity_poly.type
_entity_poly.pdbx_seq_one_letter_code
_entity_poly.pdbx_strand_id
1 'polypeptide(L)' 'MYTAEDLEGMTISQIRTLAATLGYAITRTKKADIISEFLGRQEGE' A
#
# COMPACT_ATOMS: atom_id res chain seq x y z
N MET A 1 -10.43 4.65 2.70
CA MET A 1 -9.13 5.34 2.56
C MET A 1 -8.28 4.87 3.72
N TYR A 2 -7.08 4.34 3.46
CA TYR A 2 -6.16 3.88 4.51
C TYR A 2 -5.17 5.03 4.79
N THR A 3 -4.65 5.11 6.01
CA THR A 3 -3.61 6.09 6.35
C THR A 3 -2.23 5.44 6.37
N ALA A 4 -1.18 6.26 6.39
CA ALA A 4 0.17 5.76 6.59
C ALA A 4 0.29 4.96 7.89
N GLU A 5 -0.38 5.41 8.96
CA GLU A 5 -0.38 4.75 10.28
C GLU A 5 -1.04 3.36 10.23
N ASP A 6 -2.16 3.22 9.51
CA ASP A 6 -2.80 1.91 9.30
C ASP A 6 -1.85 0.92 8.61
N LEU A 7 -1.09 1.40 7.62
CA LEU A 7 -0.19 0.57 6.82
C LEU A 7 1.15 0.31 7.52
N GLU A 8 1.61 1.23 8.38
CA GLU A 8 2.78 1.03 9.24
C GLU A 8 2.56 -0.15 10.21
N GLY A 9 1.34 -0.36 10.68
CA GLY A 9 0.95 -1.52 11.51
C GLY A 9 0.92 -2.85 10.74
N MET A 10 0.90 -2.82 9.40
CA MET A 10 0.82 -4.01 8.56
C MET A 10 2.19 -4.54 8.13
N THR A 11 2.24 -5.82 7.78
CA THR A 11 3.42 -6.40 7.12
C THR A 11 3.40 -6.07 5.63
N ILE A 12 4.57 -6.12 4.98
CA ILE A 12 4.68 -5.91 3.53
C ILE A 12 3.72 -6.84 2.75
N SER A 13 3.61 -8.10 3.17
CA SER A 13 2.70 -9.06 2.53
C SER A 13 1.24 -8.66 2.68
N GLN A 14 0.83 -8.17 3.85
CA GLN A 14 -0.54 -7.70 4.07
C GLN A 14 -0.87 -6.48 3.20
N ILE A 15 0.03 -5.50 3.11
CA ILE A 15 -0.16 -4.32 2.25
C ILE A 15 -0.28 -4.72 0.77
N ARG A 16 0.55 -5.67 0.32
CA ARG A 16 0.51 -6.18 -1.06
C ARG A 16 -0.78 -6.93 -1.37
N THR A 17 -1.23 -7.79 -0.46
CA THR A 17 -2.51 -8.49 -0.60
C THR A 17 -3.64 -7.49 -0.66
N LEU A 18 -3.63 -6.50 0.23
CA LEU A 18 -4.64 -5.43 0.24
C LEU A 18 -4.65 -4.65 -1.07
N ALA A 19 -3.49 -4.23 -1.57
CA ALA A 19 -3.38 -3.55 -2.87
C ALA A 19 -3.98 -4.38 -4.01
N ALA A 20 -3.66 -5.69 -4.04
CA ALA A 20 -4.20 -6.60 -5.03
C ALA A 20 -5.73 -6.73 -4.92
N THR A 21 -6.30 -6.74 -3.71
CA THR A 21 -7.76 -6.74 -3.51
C THR A 21 -8.42 -5.44 -3.98
N LEU A 22 -7.68 -4.33 -3.95
CA LEU A 22 -8.11 -3.02 -4.46
C LEU A 22 -7.86 -2.86 -5.97
N GLY A 23 -7.31 -3.87 -6.63
CA GLY A 23 -7.14 -3.89 -8.09
C GLY A 23 -5.83 -3.28 -8.60
N TYR A 24 -4.83 -3.06 -7.74
CA TYR A 24 -3.52 -2.58 -8.16
C TYR A 24 -2.36 -3.39 -7.59
N ALA A 25 -1.27 -3.47 -8.34
CA ALA A 25 -0.04 -4.14 -7.93
C ALA A 25 0.99 -3.14 -7.39
N ILE A 26 1.55 -3.44 -6.22
CA ILE A 26 2.66 -2.69 -5.64
C ILE A 26 3.97 -3.18 -6.26
N THR A 27 4.74 -2.26 -6.82
CA THR A 27 6.02 -2.53 -7.49
C THR A 27 7.23 -2.25 -6.59
N ARG A 28 7.08 -1.38 -5.59
CA ARG A 28 8.16 -1.01 -4.66
C ARG A 28 8.54 -2.16 -3.74
N THR A 29 9.77 -2.14 -3.23
CA THR A 29 10.33 -3.21 -2.39
C THR A 29 10.54 -2.80 -0.93
N LYS A 30 10.91 -1.54 -0.66
CA LYS A 30 11.06 -1.01 0.70
C LYS A 30 9.68 -0.71 1.30
N LYS A 31 9.47 -1.03 2.58
CA LYS A 31 8.17 -0.82 3.25
C LYS A 31 7.66 0.62 3.13
N ALA A 32 8.51 1.62 3.38
CA ALA A 32 8.14 3.02 3.25
C ALA A 32 7.69 3.38 1.82
N ASP A 33 8.41 2.91 0.80
CA ASP A 33 8.06 3.14 -0.60
C ASP A 33 6.75 2.43 -0.99
N ILE A 34 6.50 1.23 -0.42
CA ILE A 34 5.25 0.48 -0.61
C ILE A 34 4.06 1.23 -0.02
N ILE A 35 4.20 1.78 1.19
CA ILE A 35 3.16 2.58 1.84
C ILE A 35 2.85 3.83 1.01
N SER A 36 3.90 4.54 0.55
CA SER A 36 3.71 5.71 -0.31
C SER A 36 3.06 5.37 -1.65
N GLU A 37 3.47 4.28 -2.31
CA GLU A 37 2.84 3.81 -3.55
C GLU A 37 1.37 3.43 -3.31
N PHE A 38 1.09 2.72 -2.22
CA PHE A 38 -0.27 2.32 -1.86
C PHE A 38 -1.16 3.55 -1.67
N LEU A 39 -0.75 4.52 -0.85
CA LEU A 39 -1.52 5.74 -0.59
C LEU A 39 -1.75 6.54 -1.87
N GLY A 40 -0.71 6.71 -2.70
CA GLY A 40 -0.84 7.41 -3.98
C GLY A 40 -1.80 6.71 -4.96
N ARG A 41 -1.92 5.37 -4.91
CA ARG A 41 -2.94 4.64 -5.69
C ARG A 41 -4.35 4.83 -5.15
N GLN A 42 -4.53 5.14 -3.86
CA GLN A 42 -5.84 5.34 -3.26
C GLN A 42 -6.47 6.69 -3.57
N GLU A 43 -5.65 7.72 -3.75
CA GLU A 43 -6.14 9.06 -4.08
C GLU A 43 -6.72 9.12 -5.51
N GLY A 44 -6.57 8.04 -6.29
CA GLY A 44 -6.77 8.10 -7.74
C GLY A 44 -5.71 9.02 -8.35
N GLU A 45 -5.49 8.93 -9.66
CA GLU A 45 -4.97 10.12 -10.33
C GLU A 45 -6.05 11.20 -10.38
#